data_AF-A0A154MRB5-F1
#
_entry.id   AF-A0A154MRB5-F1
#
_cell.length_a   1.000
_cell.length_b   1.000
_cell.length_c   1.000
_cell.angle_alpha   90.00
_cell.angle_beta   90.00
_cell.angle_gamma   90.00
#
_symmetry.space_group_name_H-M   'P 1'
#
loop_
_entity.id
_entity.type
_entity.pdbx_description
1 polymer ?
#
loop_
_entity_poly.entity_id
_entity_poly.type
_entity_poly.pdbx_seq_one_letter_code
_entity_poly.pdbx_strand_id
1 'polypeptide(L)'
;MSHPVTRASFKHALLPIANPRELPAPQRLWTDSEWERIKLGLQEKDMDDKWVALVEGDHLSIYRAGVGQCVYDAVFTPCEGGYRITTARTGRGRDDRSELHSAFLELLITGHILHSPDSDLWARFANLGGIRALFGS
;
A
#
# COMPACT_ATOMS: atom_id res chain seq x y z
N MET A 1 -16.97 -16.70 -3.22
CA MET A 1 -16.84 -15.39 -3.90
C MET A 1 -16.11 -14.48 -2.93
N SER A 2 -14.93 -13.97 -3.32
CA SER A 2 -14.23 -12.97 -2.52
C SER A 2 -14.88 -11.61 -2.79
N HIS A 3 -15.21 -10.88 -1.74
CA HIS A 3 -15.78 -9.53 -1.85
C HIS A 3 -14.73 -8.50 -1.48
N PRO A 4 -14.76 -7.30 -2.08
CA PRO A 4 -13.87 -6.21 -1.69
C PRO A 4 -13.94 -5.91 -0.20
N VAL A 5 -12.77 -5.80 0.43
CA VAL A 5 -12.64 -5.23 1.76
C VAL A 5 -12.90 -3.73 1.64
N THR A 6 -13.90 -3.24 2.37
CA THR A 6 -14.29 -1.82 2.39
C THR A 6 -14.24 -1.29 3.81
N ARG A 7 -14.40 0.02 4.01
CA ARG A 7 -14.48 0.59 5.36
C ARG A 7 -15.61 -0.04 6.19
N ALA A 8 -16.71 -0.42 5.55
CA ALA A 8 -17.85 -1.08 6.20
C ALA A 8 -17.53 -2.50 6.72
N SER A 9 -16.41 -3.10 6.28
CA SER A 9 -15.96 -4.40 6.78
C SER A 9 -15.42 -4.35 8.23
N PHE A 10 -15.20 -3.16 8.79
CA PHE A 10 -14.61 -2.97 10.12
C PHE A 10 -15.63 -2.43 11.12
N LYS A 11 -15.62 -2.99 12.34
CA LYS A 11 -16.50 -2.57 13.44
C LYS A 11 -16.03 -1.29 14.14
N HIS A 12 -14.74 -0.98 14.03
CA HIS A 12 -14.14 0.23 14.57
C HIS A 12 -13.86 1.23 13.45
N ALA A 13 -13.82 2.51 13.79
CA ALA A 13 -13.52 3.56 12.82
C ALA A 13 -12.07 3.44 12.34
N LEU A 14 -11.88 3.37 11.02
CA LEU A 14 -10.59 3.52 10.37
C LEU A 14 -10.29 5.01 10.18
N LEU A 15 -9.19 5.48 10.76
CA LEU A 15 -8.81 6.88 10.75
C LEU A 15 -8.08 7.24 9.44
N PRO A 16 -8.35 8.43 8.85
CA PRO A 16 -7.65 8.88 7.67
C PRO A 16 -6.16 9.10 7.94
N ILE A 17 -5.39 9.30 6.88
CA ILE A 17 -3.96 9.58 6.98
C ILE A 17 -3.73 10.88 7.76
N ALA A 18 -2.91 10.80 8.81
CA ALA A 18 -2.56 11.98 9.61
C ALA A 18 -1.38 12.70 8.94
N ASN A 19 -1.51 14.00 8.70
CA ASN A 19 -0.48 14.85 8.06
C ASN A 19 0.09 14.22 6.77
N PRO A 20 -0.73 14.06 5.72
CA PRO A 20 -0.31 13.42 4.48
C PRO A 20 0.89 14.14 3.85
N ARG A 21 1.87 13.35 3.41
CA ARG A 21 3.02 13.79 2.63
C ARG A 21 3.05 13.04 1.32
N GLU A 22 3.26 13.77 0.23
CA GLU A 22 3.40 13.19 -1.10
C GLU A 22 4.64 12.30 -1.19
N LEU A 23 4.49 11.19 -1.89
CA LEU A 23 5.54 10.27 -2.27
C LEU A 23 5.75 10.33 -3.78
N PRO A 24 6.97 10.05 -4.27
CA PRO A 24 7.13 9.74 -5.68
C PRO A 24 6.27 8.52 -6.00
N ALA A 25 5.41 8.63 -7.02
CA ALA A 25 4.55 7.53 -7.43
C ALA A 25 5.40 6.35 -7.94
N PRO A 26 5.13 5.10 -7.50
CA PRO A 26 5.80 3.93 -8.04
C PRO A 26 5.59 3.84 -9.55
N GLN A 27 6.64 3.49 -10.29
CA GLN A 27 6.61 3.43 -11.76
C GLN A 27 6.01 2.12 -12.30
N ARG A 28 5.65 1.19 -11.42
CA ARG A 28 5.11 -0.11 -11.79
C ARG A 28 3.81 0.06 -12.58
N LEU A 29 3.66 -0.77 -13.60
CA LEU A 29 2.40 -1.00 -14.31
C LEU A 29 1.77 -2.28 -13.75
N TRP A 30 0.55 -2.17 -13.24
CA TRP A 30 -0.24 -3.32 -12.81
C TRP A 30 -1.17 -3.72 -13.96
N THR A 31 -1.15 -4.99 -14.34
CA THR A 31 -2.07 -5.54 -15.32
C THR A 31 -3.52 -5.44 -14.82
N ASP A 32 -4.50 -5.50 -15.73
CA ASP A 32 -5.91 -5.54 -15.35
C ASP A 32 -6.20 -6.67 -14.34
N SER A 33 -5.57 -7.84 -14.53
CA SER A 33 -5.72 -8.99 -13.62
C SER A 33 -5.15 -8.76 -12.22
N GLU A 34 -4.08 -7.97 -12.10
CA GLU A 34 -3.53 -7.56 -10.82
C GLU A 34 -4.42 -6.51 -10.18
N TRP A 35 -4.92 -5.55 -10.97
CA TRP A 35 -5.85 -4.54 -10.48
C TRP A 35 -7.13 -5.16 -9.92
N GLU A 36 -7.73 -6.13 -10.60
CA GLU A 36 -8.89 -6.87 -10.08
C GLU A 36 -8.62 -7.53 -8.74
N ARG A 37 -7.41 -8.04 -8.51
CA ARG A 37 -6.99 -8.59 -7.21
C ARG A 37 -6.73 -7.52 -6.17
N ILE A 38 -6.07 -6.42 -6.55
CA ILE A 38 -5.81 -5.27 -5.66
C ILE A 38 -7.12 -4.71 -5.11
N LYS A 39 -8.15 -4.59 -5.95
CA LYS A 39 -9.48 -4.13 -5.54
C LYS A 39 -10.13 -5.00 -4.45
N LEU A 40 -9.71 -6.25 -4.29
CA LEU A 40 -10.23 -7.10 -3.21
C LEU A 40 -9.69 -6.67 -1.84
N GLY A 41 -8.55 -5.98 -1.79
CA GLY A 41 -7.91 -5.54 -0.55
C GLY A 41 -7.28 -6.68 0.25
N LEU A 42 -6.98 -6.41 1.52
CA LEU A 42 -6.38 -7.34 2.48
C LEU A 42 -7.07 -7.19 3.84
N GLN A 43 -7.59 -8.29 4.38
CA GLN A 43 -8.20 -8.36 5.71
C GLN A 43 -7.27 -9.05 6.71
N GLU A 44 -7.30 -8.60 7.98
CA GLU A 44 -6.54 -9.05 9.16
C GLU A 44 -6.70 -10.55 9.55
N LYS A 45 -7.25 -11.43 8.69
CA LYS A 45 -7.60 -12.81 9.08
C LYS A 45 -6.38 -13.74 9.28
N ASP A 46 -5.18 -13.29 8.94
CA ASP A 46 -3.95 -13.99 9.30
C ASP A 46 -3.30 -13.32 10.51
N MET A 47 -3.09 -14.07 11.59
CA MET A 47 -2.62 -13.59 12.90
C MET A 47 -1.22 -12.94 12.90
N ASP A 48 -0.56 -12.84 11.74
CA ASP A 48 0.72 -12.15 11.54
C ASP A 48 0.61 -10.87 10.67
N ASP A 49 -0.53 -10.63 10.03
CA ASP A 49 -0.69 -9.54 9.08
C ASP A 49 -0.96 -8.22 9.79
N LYS A 50 0.13 -7.49 10.01
CA LYS A 50 0.16 -6.15 10.62
C LYS A 50 -0.49 -5.07 9.75
N TRP A 51 -1.12 -5.44 8.64
CA TRP A 51 -1.61 -4.54 7.60
C TRP A 51 -3.02 -4.90 7.15
N VAL A 52 -3.80 -3.87 6.89
CA VAL A 52 -5.12 -3.96 6.29
C VAL A 52 -5.11 -3.07 5.07
N ALA A 53 -5.64 -3.55 3.95
CA ALA A 53 -5.79 -2.77 2.73
C ALA A 53 -7.25 -2.77 2.27
N LEU A 54 -7.76 -1.61 1.90
CA LEU A 54 -9.08 -1.49 1.27
C LEU A 54 -8.97 -0.61 0.04
N VAL A 55 -9.81 -0.91 -0.95
CA VAL A 55 -9.92 -0.13 -2.19
C VAL A 55 -11.36 0.29 -2.35
N GLU A 56 -11.58 1.60 -2.48
CA GLU A 56 -12.89 2.19 -2.73
C GLU A 56 -12.79 3.07 -3.97
N GLY A 57 -13.44 2.64 -5.06
CA GLY A 57 -13.24 3.23 -6.38
C GLY A 57 -11.84 2.92 -6.90
N ASP A 58 -11.03 3.96 -7.09
CA ASP A 58 -9.64 3.92 -7.53
C ASP A 58 -8.64 4.19 -6.39
N HIS A 59 -9.14 4.38 -5.17
CA HIS A 59 -8.34 4.79 -4.02
C HIS A 59 -8.04 3.60 -3.11
N LEU A 60 -6.75 3.27 -3.02
CA LEU A 60 -6.19 2.32 -2.06
C LEU A 60 -5.85 3.03 -0.76
N SER A 61 -6.26 2.47 0.37
CA SER A 61 -5.84 2.90 1.71
C SER A 61 -5.28 1.71 2.48
N ILE A 62 -4.07 1.86 3.03
CA ILE A 62 -3.39 0.83 3.83
C ILE A 62 -3.23 1.29 5.26
N TYR A 63 -3.68 0.47 6.19
CA TYR A 63 -3.73 0.70 7.62
C TYR A 63 -2.83 -0.26 8.37
N ARG A 64 -2.37 0.15 9.55
CA ARG A 64 -1.82 -0.80 10.53
C ARG A 64 -2.95 -1.52 11.23
N ALA A 65 -2.88 -2.85 11.24
CA ALA A 65 -3.76 -3.71 12.01
C ALA A 65 -3.74 -3.32 13.51
N GLY A 66 -4.88 -3.49 14.19
CA GLY A 66 -5.10 -3.13 15.60
C GLY A 66 -5.21 -1.63 15.92
N VAL A 67 -4.46 -0.73 15.27
CA VAL A 67 -4.47 0.72 15.55
C VAL A 67 -5.50 1.47 14.71
N GLY A 68 -5.86 0.94 13.54
CA GLY A 68 -6.84 1.57 12.63
C GLY A 68 -6.35 2.87 11.98
N GLN A 69 -5.07 3.20 12.09
CA GLN A 69 -4.46 4.40 11.51
C GLN A 69 -4.00 4.14 10.08
N CYS A 70 -4.49 4.93 9.13
CA CYS A 70 -4.00 4.91 7.75
C CYS A 70 -2.53 5.35 7.72
N VAL A 71 -1.70 4.55 7.06
CA VAL A 71 -0.27 4.82 6.86
C VAL A 71 0.01 5.27 5.44
N TYR A 72 -0.60 4.61 4.46
CA TYR A 72 -0.43 4.92 3.06
C TYR A 72 -1.77 5.08 2.37
N ASP A 73 -1.79 5.98 1.41
CA ASP A 73 -2.85 6.06 0.43
C ASP A 73 -2.28 6.15 -0.98
N ALA A 74 -3.05 5.68 -1.95
CA ALA A 74 -2.67 5.73 -3.35
C ALA A 74 -3.90 5.80 -4.26
N VAL A 75 -3.79 6.56 -5.35
CA VAL A 75 -4.79 6.63 -6.41
C VAL A 75 -4.27 5.91 -7.63
N PHE A 76 -5.05 4.94 -8.11
CA PHE A 76 -4.78 4.23 -9.36
C PHE A 76 -5.47 4.94 -10.52
N THR A 77 -4.84 4.97 -11.68
CA THR A 77 -5.43 5.52 -12.90
C THR A 77 -5.24 4.51 -14.03
N PRO A 78 -6.30 4.22 -14.82
CA PRO A 78 -6.16 3.37 -15.98
C PRO A 78 -5.24 4.04 -17.02
N CYS A 79 -4.41 3.23 -17.66
CA CYS A 79 -3.55 3.65 -18.75
C CYS A 79 -3.44 2.52 -19.79
N GLU A 80 -2.71 2.77 -20.87
CA GLU A 80 -2.40 1.71 -21.82
C GLU A 80 -1.64 0.57 -21.13
N GLY A 81 -2.16 -0.65 -21.24
CA GLY A 81 -1.56 -1.86 -20.64
C GLY A 81 -1.93 -2.14 -19.18
N GLY A 82 -2.81 -1.34 -18.54
CA GLY A 82 -3.34 -1.62 -17.22
C GLY A 82 -3.53 -0.38 -16.36
N TYR A 83 -2.98 -0.38 -15.15
CA TYR A 83 -3.13 0.69 -14.16
C TYR A 83 -1.79 1.13 -13.61
N ARG A 84 -1.69 2.41 -13.22
CA ARG A 84 -0.55 2.97 -12.48
C ARG A 84 -1.03 3.77 -11.29
N ILE A 85 -0.17 3.89 -10.29
CA ILE A 85 -0.38 4.85 -9.20
C ILE A 85 0.03 6.23 -9.71
N THR A 86 -0.86 7.20 -9.61
CA THR A 86 -0.61 8.60 -10.02
C THR A 86 -0.44 9.54 -8.83
N THR A 87 -1.01 9.17 -7.68
CA THR A 87 -0.85 9.87 -6.41
C THR A 87 -0.52 8.84 -5.34
N ALA A 88 0.48 9.10 -4.50
CA ALA A 88 0.83 8.25 -3.38
C ALA A 88 1.19 9.13 -2.19
N ARG A 89 0.61 8.88 -1.01
CA ARG A 89 0.92 9.65 0.19
C ARG A 89 1.22 8.74 1.38
N THR A 90 1.97 9.28 2.33
CA THR A 90 2.29 8.64 3.61
C THR A 90 1.98 9.57 4.78
N GLY A 91 1.55 9.00 5.89
CA GLY A 91 1.44 9.70 7.19
C GLY A 91 2.70 9.53 8.06
N ARG A 92 3.80 8.99 7.49
CA ARG A 92 5.03 8.62 8.20
C ARG A 92 6.30 9.07 7.48
N GLY A 93 7.40 9.06 8.22
CA GLY A 93 8.75 9.29 7.70
C GLY A 93 9.11 10.77 7.63
N ARG A 94 10.37 11.08 7.31
CA ARG A 94 10.83 12.42 6.92
C ARG A 94 10.87 12.50 5.39
N ASP A 95 10.88 13.71 4.83
CA ASP A 95 10.82 13.92 3.38
C ASP A 95 11.99 13.26 2.62
N ASP A 96 13.15 13.15 3.28
CA ASP A 96 14.35 12.46 2.79
C ASP A 96 14.20 10.93 2.63
N ARG A 97 13.09 10.34 3.11
CA ARG A 97 12.77 8.91 3.01
C ARG A 97 11.60 8.62 2.06
N SER A 98 11.16 9.60 1.27
CA SER A 98 10.01 9.46 0.37
C SER A 98 10.17 8.30 -0.64
N GLU A 99 11.35 8.11 -1.23
CA GLU A 99 11.61 6.97 -2.12
C GLU A 99 11.53 5.62 -1.40
N LEU A 100 12.02 5.54 -0.16
CA LEU A 100 11.94 4.34 0.68
C LEU A 100 10.48 4.00 0.98
N HIS A 101 9.67 5.00 1.33
CA HIS A 101 8.23 4.83 1.59
C HIS A 101 7.47 4.43 0.32
N SER A 102 7.82 4.98 -0.84
CA SER A 102 7.25 4.61 -2.14
C SER A 102 7.55 3.15 -2.49
N ALA A 103 8.81 2.73 -2.36
CA ALA A 103 9.19 1.32 -2.57
C ALA A 103 8.49 0.37 -1.59
N PHE A 104 8.31 0.78 -0.34
CA PHE A 104 7.60 -0.02 0.66
C PHE A 104 6.10 -0.16 0.37
N LEU A 105 5.44 0.91 -0.11
CA LEU A 105 4.06 0.83 -0.59
C LEU A 105 3.92 -0.21 -1.71
N GLU A 106 4.84 -0.19 -2.68
CA GLU A 106 4.86 -1.18 -3.76
C GLU A 106 5.04 -2.62 -3.23
N LEU A 107 5.91 -2.83 -2.24
CA LEU A 107 6.11 -4.12 -1.57
C LEU A 107 4.88 -4.61 -0.80
N LEU A 108 4.11 -3.71 -0.19
CA LEU A 108 2.85 -4.08 0.47
C LEU A 108 1.84 -4.61 -0.56
N ILE A 109 1.74 -3.94 -1.70
CA ILE A 109 0.83 -4.35 -2.78
C ILE A 109 1.27 -5.70 -3.37
N THR A 110 2.54 -5.83 -3.79
CA THR A 110 3.03 -7.03 -4.45
C THR A 110 3.11 -8.22 -3.50
N GLY A 111 3.67 -8.01 -2.30
CA GLY A 111 3.92 -9.08 -1.33
C GLY A 111 2.68 -9.53 -0.57
N HIS A 112 1.84 -8.59 -0.10
CA HIS A 112 0.72 -8.94 0.79
C HIS A 112 -0.61 -9.03 0.04
N ILE A 113 -0.90 -8.14 -0.91
CA ILE A 113 -2.18 -8.16 -1.64
C ILE A 113 -2.14 -9.15 -2.81
N LEU A 114 -1.06 -9.12 -3.60
CA LEU A 114 -0.92 -9.96 -4.79
C LEU A 114 -0.27 -11.32 -4.52
N HIS A 115 0.33 -11.52 -3.35
CA HIS A 115 1.16 -12.69 -3.01
C HIS A 115 2.19 -13.05 -4.09
N SER A 116 2.75 -12.02 -4.72
CA SER A 116 3.73 -12.13 -5.81
C SER A 116 5.00 -11.37 -5.42
N PRO A 117 5.91 -12.02 -4.68
CA PRO A 117 7.14 -11.37 -4.22
C PRO A 117 8.04 -11.00 -5.41
N ASP A 118 8.63 -9.80 -5.34
CA ASP A 118 9.48 -9.22 -6.38
C ASP A 118 10.88 -8.98 -5.82
N SER A 119 11.86 -9.80 -6.23
CA SER A 119 13.23 -9.76 -5.69
C SER A 119 13.96 -8.46 -6.00
N ASP A 120 13.71 -7.87 -7.16
CA ASP A 120 14.38 -6.64 -7.60
C ASP A 120 13.84 -5.44 -6.83
N LEU A 121 12.52 -5.43 -6.59
CA LEU A 121 11.90 -4.45 -5.71
C LEU A 121 12.40 -4.57 -4.26
N TRP A 122 12.58 -5.79 -3.75
CA TRP A 122 13.18 -6.02 -2.44
C TRP A 122 14.64 -5.53 -2.37
N ALA A 123 15.44 -5.79 -3.41
CA ALA A 123 16.81 -5.30 -3.49
C ALA A 123 16.88 -3.77 -3.53
N ARG A 124 16.01 -3.12 -4.33
CA ARG A 124 15.87 -1.66 -4.35
C ARG A 124 15.52 -1.11 -2.97
N PHE A 125 14.52 -1.69 -2.30
CA PHE A 125 14.12 -1.27 -0.95
C PHE A 125 15.26 -1.44 0.06
N ALA A 126 16.03 -2.53 -0.01
CA ALA A 126 17.19 -2.75 0.84
C ALA A 126 18.29 -1.70 0.61
N ASN A 127 18.56 -1.33 -0.64
CA ASN A 127 19.53 -0.29 -1.00
C ASN A 127 19.14 1.11 -0.49
N LEU A 128 17.84 1.38 -0.36
CA LEU A 128 17.31 2.61 0.25
C LEU A 128 17.38 2.59 1.79
N GLY A 129 17.93 1.54 2.39
CA GLY A 129 18.11 1.37 3.84
C GLY A 129 17.12 0.41 4.51
N GLY A 130 16.14 -0.11 3.76
CA GLY A 130 15.24 -1.18 4.16
C GLY A 130 14.44 -0.92 5.44
N ILE A 131 14.07 -2.01 6.12
CA ILE A 131 13.26 -1.99 7.35
C ILE A 131 13.90 -1.10 8.43
N ARG A 132 15.23 -1.11 8.55
CA ARG A 132 15.95 -0.31 9.54
C ARG A 132 15.78 1.18 9.29
N ALA A 133 15.88 1.65 8.04
CA ALA A 133 15.64 3.06 7.73
C ALA A 133 14.15 3.43 7.77
N LEU A 134 13.26 2.46 7.52
CA LEU A 134 11.81 2.69 7.51
C LEU A 134 11.24 2.88 8.92
N PHE A 135 11.69 2.07 9.89
CA PHE A 135 11.18 2.09 11.27
C PHE A 135 12.20 2.57 12.31
N GLY A 136 13.47 2.70 11.94
CA GLY A 136 14.52 3.23 12.80
C GLY A 136 14.40 4.75 12.93
N SER A 137 14.19 5.16 14.17
CA SER A 137 14.36 6.52 14.71
C SER A 137 15.82 6.97 14.61
#